data_AF-A0A957X7S5-F1
#
_entry.id   AF-A0A957X7S5-F1
#
_cell.length_a   1.000
_cell.length_b   1.000
_cell.length_c   1.000
_cell.angle_alpha   90.00
_cell.angle_beta   90.00
_cell.angle_gamma   90.00
#
_symmetry.space_group_name_H-M   'P 1'
#
loop_
_entity.id
_entity.type
_entity.pdbx_description
1 polymer ?
#
loop_
_entity_poly.entity_id
_entity_poly.type
_entity_poly.pdbx_seq_one_letter_code
_entity_poly.pdbx_strand_id
1 'polypeptide(L)'
;MSNLPLFDPSAQPTAEITRLYEHLELFSEGEPPQHSLFILGRPTLAEHNPLQAPREQLLIIDPPEDITARFRLDGDVAVLHTGEIPAIALPQVQTQAGGVAHIRVGAHFLDIYSQQHGNIVYLPTLGILCGGGFGSDVLVPRVGSLSDGSEELETLRLLAQLVKGQNFQMYIPHIGELSQDRVAVMQRLATDVAYLHELRRVLSGLAERGESEEVLETIAATLLPQHRQSALSADRHARNMKQIYDAYHAGSASGRAV
;
A
#
# COMPACT_ATOMS: atom_id res chain seq x y z
N MET A 1 24.97 0.46 17.28
CA MET A 1 24.77 1.88 16.91
C MET A 1 23.85 1.91 15.70
N SER A 2 22.79 2.73 15.73
CA SER A 2 21.89 2.87 14.59
C SER A 2 22.65 3.53 13.42
N ASN A 3 22.43 3.04 12.20
CA ASN A 3 23.21 3.39 10.98
C ASN A 3 22.31 3.99 9.88
N LEU A 4 21.03 4.16 10.16
CA LEU A 4 20.11 5.04 9.45
C LEU A 4 19.85 6.18 10.43
N PRO A 5 20.15 7.46 10.10
CA PRO A 5 19.91 8.56 11.02
C PRO A 5 18.42 8.92 10.99
N LEU A 6 17.53 7.97 11.30
CA LEU A 6 16.13 8.29 11.57
C LEU A 6 16.09 8.95 12.94
N PHE A 7 16.06 10.27 12.93
CA PHE A 7 15.80 11.09 14.10
C PHE A 7 14.63 11.99 13.75
N ASP A 8 13.48 11.75 14.40
CA ASP A 8 12.35 12.66 14.37
C ASP A 8 12.32 13.46 15.69
N PRO A 9 12.77 14.73 15.70
CA PRO A 9 12.76 15.57 16.90
C PRO A 9 11.33 15.94 17.35
N SER A 10 10.33 15.70 16.50
CA SER A 10 8.92 16.03 16.73
C SER A 10 8.04 14.81 16.99
N ALA A 11 8.66 13.63 17.16
CA ALA A 11 7.96 12.36 17.35
C ALA A 11 6.84 12.50 18.39
N GLN A 12 5.60 12.34 17.94
CA GLN A 12 4.46 12.24 18.83
C GLN A 12 4.58 10.95 19.68
N PRO A 13 3.88 10.84 20.82
CA PRO A 13 3.99 9.68 21.71
C PRO A 13 3.70 8.33 21.03
N THR A 14 3.03 8.34 19.88
CA THR A 14 2.60 7.17 19.10
C THR A 14 3.55 6.83 17.94
N ALA A 15 4.64 7.58 17.76
CA ALA A 15 5.61 7.33 16.71
C ALA A 15 6.72 6.36 17.19
N GLU A 16 6.94 5.27 16.46
CA GLU A 16 7.93 4.23 16.75
C GLU A 16 8.85 4.00 15.54
N ILE A 17 10.16 3.88 15.79
CA ILE A 17 11.13 3.44 14.79
C ILE A 17 11.66 2.07 15.21
N THR A 18 11.34 1.06 14.40
CA THR A 18 11.74 -0.33 14.63
C THR A 18 12.76 -0.76 13.59
N ARG A 19 13.95 -1.14 14.04
CA ARG A 19 14.94 -1.76 13.16
C ARG A 19 14.54 -3.20 12.87
N LEU A 20 14.17 -3.47 11.62
CA LEU A 20 13.85 -4.82 11.18
C LEU A 20 15.13 -5.61 10.88
N TYR A 21 16.02 -5.03 10.08
CA TYR A 21 17.29 -5.63 9.68
C TYR A 21 18.38 -4.54 9.57
N GLU A 22 19.62 -4.95 9.32
CA GLU A 22 20.67 -4.00 9.00
C GLU A 22 20.29 -3.18 7.75
N HIS A 23 20.34 -1.86 7.87
CA HIS A 23 19.96 -0.91 6.81
C HIS A 23 18.48 -0.98 6.38
N LEU A 24 17.62 -1.56 7.22
CA LEU A 24 16.18 -1.63 7.01
C LEU A 24 15.43 -1.27 8.29
N GLU A 25 14.77 -0.11 8.29
CA GLU A 25 14.06 0.42 9.45
C GLU A 25 12.61 0.75 9.08
N LEU A 26 11.70 0.44 10.00
CA LEU A 26 10.27 0.68 9.87
C LEU A 26 9.90 1.83 10.79
N PHE A 27 9.33 2.87 10.22
CA PHE A 27 8.67 3.93 10.97
C PHE A 27 7.17 3.65 11.02
N SER A 28 6.57 3.79 12.20
CA SER A 28 5.15 3.57 12.44
C SER A 28 4.59 4.71 13.28
N GLU A 29 3.46 5.29 12.89
CA GLU A 29 2.85 6.36 13.68
C GLU A 29 1.33 6.46 13.56
N GLY A 30 0.70 7.11 14.54
CA GLY A 30 -0.75 7.33 14.55
C GLY A 30 -1.56 6.15 15.11
N GLU A 31 -2.87 6.34 15.16
CA GLU A 31 -3.82 5.33 15.61
C GLU A 31 -5.04 5.32 14.67
N PRO A 32 -5.20 4.30 13.79
CA PRO A 32 -4.31 3.13 13.61
C PRO A 32 -2.93 3.50 13.03
N PRO A 33 -1.91 2.65 13.23
CA PRO A 33 -0.55 2.93 12.79
C PRO A 33 -0.46 2.99 11.26
N GLN A 34 0.27 3.98 10.75
CA GLN A 34 0.67 4.13 9.36
C GLN A 34 2.16 3.83 9.24
N HIS A 35 2.54 3.08 8.21
CA HIS A 35 3.88 2.52 8.11
C HIS A 35 4.67 3.10 6.96
N SER A 36 5.93 3.45 7.23
CA SER A 36 6.92 3.86 6.23
C SER A 36 8.18 3.00 6.35
N LEU A 37 8.60 2.35 5.27
CA LEU A 37 9.79 1.49 5.27
C LEU A 37 10.99 2.22 4.68
N PHE A 38 12.06 2.36 5.46
CA PHE A 38 13.31 3.01 5.07
C PHE A 38 14.36 1.97 4.73
N ILE A 39 14.88 2.04 3.52
CA ILE A 39 15.82 1.07 2.95
C ILE A 39 17.10 1.81 2.57
N LEU A 40 18.15 1.62 3.36
CA LEU A 40 19.44 2.25 3.12
C LEU A 40 20.33 1.37 2.25
N GLY A 41 20.75 1.92 1.13
CA GLY A 41 21.75 1.35 0.25
C GLY A 41 23.10 1.98 0.49
N ARG A 42 23.96 1.32 1.28
CA ARG A 42 25.38 1.72 1.37
C ARG A 42 26.19 1.03 0.27
N PRO A 43 27.03 1.76 -0.47
CA PRO A 43 27.88 1.17 -1.49
C PRO A 43 28.88 0.21 -0.83
N THR A 44 29.00 -0.98 -1.39
CA THR A 44 30.02 -1.94 -0.94
C THR A 44 31.42 -1.46 -1.34
N LEU A 45 32.47 -1.99 -0.71
CA LEU A 45 33.86 -1.71 -1.09
C LEU A 45 34.17 -2.08 -2.55
N ALA A 46 33.43 -3.03 -3.13
CA ALA A 46 33.55 -3.42 -4.54
C ALA A 46 32.90 -2.41 -5.50
N GLU A 47 31.92 -1.64 -5.02
CA GLU A 47 31.22 -0.58 -5.77
C GLU A 47 31.87 0.80 -5.55
N HIS A 48 32.92 0.88 -4.74
CA HIS A 48 33.71 2.10 -4.57
C HIS A 48 34.48 2.42 -5.85
N ASN A 49 34.01 3.43 -6.57
CA ASN A 49 34.83 4.12 -7.54
C ASN A 49 35.74 5.10 -6.78
N PRO A 50 37.08 4.94 -6.78
CA PRO A 50 37.99 5.83 -6.04
C PRO A 50 37.95 7.29 -6.54
N LEU A 51 37.31 7.55 -7.69
CA LEU A 51 37.12 8.88 -8.27
C LEU A 51 35.79 9.54 -7.86
N GLN A 52 34.90 8.84 -7.16
CA GLN A 52 33.62 9.38 -6.69
C GLN A 52 33.44 9.10 -5.19
N ALA A 53 32.99 10.10 -4.45
CA ALA A 53 32.58 9.88 -3.07
C ALA A 53 31.45 8.84 -3.04
N PRO A 54 31.49 7.85 -2.14
CA PRO A 54 30.41 6.88 -1.98
C PRO A 54 29.10 7.63 -1.72
N ARG A 55 28.12 7.43 -2.59
CA ARG A 55 26.77 7.99 -2.42
C ARG A 55 25.89 6.95 -1.76
N GLU A 56 25.38 7.28 -0.58
CA GLU A 56 24.35 6.49 0.06
C GLU A 56 23.04 6.66 -0.71
N GLN A 57 22.31 5.57 -0.90
CA GLN A 57 20.98 5.55 -1.51
C GLN A 57 19.95 5.35 -0.42
N LEU A 58 18.84 6.07 -0.47
CA LEU A 58 17.73 5.86 0.45
C LEU A 58 16.44 5.70 -0.35
N LEU A 59 15.82 4.53 -0.25
CA LEU A 59 14.46 4.32 -0.73
C LEU A 59 13.50 4.32 0.45
N ILE A 60 12.46 5.14 0.37
CA ILE A 60 11.39 5.20 1.38
C ILE A 60 10.09 4.73 0.74
N ILE A 61 9.50 3.69 1.31
CA ILE A 61 8.18 3.20 0.90
C ILE A 61 7.14 3.86 1.79
N ASP A 62 6.12 4.46 1.17
CA ASP A 62 5.02 5.17 1.82
C ASP A 62 5.48 6.21 2.86
N PRO A 63 6.31 7.19 2.47
CA PRO A 63 6.75 8.25 3.38
C PRO A 63 5.56 9.08 3.92
N PRO A 64 5.64 9.61 5.15
CA PRO A 64 4.69 10.62 5.62
C PRO A 64 4.82 11.91 4.79
N GLU A 65 3.75 12.69 4.71
CA GLU A 65 3.70 13.91 3.88
C GLU A 65 4.77 14.95 4.28
N ASP A 66 5.13 14.99 5.56
CA ASP A 66 6.09 15.92 6.15
C ASP A 66 7.50 15.33 6.36
N ILE A 67 7.83 14.26 5.63
CA ILE A 67 9.12 13.54 5.74
C ILE A 67 10.35 14.47 5.73
N THR A 68 10.36 15.51 4.90
CA THR A 68 11.52 16.42 4.75
C THR A 68 11.70 17.37 5.93
N ALA A 69 10.63 17.61 6.70
CA ALA A 69 10.69 18.42 7.91
C ALA A 69 11.13 17.60 9.12
N ARG A 70 10.77 16.30 9.13
CA ARG A 70 10.95 15.41 10.28
C ARG A 70 12.24 14.63 10.26
N PHE A 71 12.68 14.19 9.08
CA PHE A 71 13.82 13.29 8.96
C PHE A 71 14.99 13.96 8.25
N ARG A 72 16.19 13.63 8.72
CA ARG A 72 17.41 13.97 8.01
C ARG A 72 17.62 12.95 6.87
N LEU A 73 17.37 13.40 5.65
CA LEU A 73 17.51 12.59 4.44
C LEU A 73 18.85 12.94 3.76
N ASP A 74 19.87 12.13 4.02
CA ASP A 74 21.20 12.28 3.40
C ASP A 74 21.31 11.34 2.16
N GLY A 75 22.12 11.73 1.16
CA GLY A 75 22.40 10.92 -0.02
C GLY A 75 21.40 11.07 -1.17
N ASP A 76 21.33 10.04 -2.03
CA ASP A 76 20.41 9.96 -3.16
C ASP A 76 19.09 9.34 -2.68
N VAL A 77 18.08 10.19 -2.44
CA VAL A 77 16.80 9.81 -1.84
C VAL A 77 15.73 9.66 -2.92
N ALA A 78 14.97 8.56 -2.86
CA ALA A 78 13.79 8.33 -3.66
C ALA A 78 12.64 7.76 -2.82
N VAL A 79 11.42 7.98 -3.28
CA VAL A 79 10.22 7.49 -2.61
C VAL A 79 9.40 6.59 -3.55
N LEU A 80 8.71 5.62 -2.97
CA LEU A 80 7.78 4.74 -3.66
C LEU A 80 6.49 4.66 -2.85
N HIS A 81 5.36 4.86 -3.50
CA HIS A 81 4.04 4.74 -2.86
C HIS A 81 3.39 3.42 -3.25
N THR A 82 2.86 2.69 -2.29
CA THR A 82 2.06 1.48 -2.52
C THR A 82 0.58 1.82 -2.79
N GLY A 83 0.14 3.03 -2.42
CA GLY A 83 -1.18 3.57 -2.71
C GLY A 83 -1.14 4.82 -3.59
N GLU A 84 -2.09 5.73 -3.36
CA GLU A 84 -2.11 7.04 -4.03
C GLU A 84 -0.82 7.81 -3.77
N ILE A 85 -0.37 8.54 -4.79
CA ILE A 85 0.85 9.33 -4.75
C ILE A 85 0.50 10.72 -4.21
N PRO A 86 0.82 11.07 -2.96
CA PRO A 86 0.71 12.43 -2.47
C PRO A 86 1.73 13.33 -3.18
N ALA A 87 1.44 14.63 -3.19
CA ALA A 87 2.40 15.62 -3.66
C ALA A 87 3.51 15.78 -2.61
N ILE A 88 4.64 15.11 -2.83
CA ILE A 88 5.82 15.16 -1.94
C ILE A 88 7.03 15.75 -2.68
N ALA A 89 7.82 16.58 -1.99
CA ALA A 89 8.97 17.28 -2.54
C ALA A 89 10.23 16.39 -2.65
N LEU A 90 10.06 15.12 -3.02
CA LEU A 90 11.13 14.13 -3.16
C LEU A 90 11.05 13.43 -4.52
N PRO A 91 12.18 12.99 -5.10
CA PRO A 91 12.17 12.16 -6.31
C PRO A 91 11.34 10.90 -6.14
N GLN A 92 10.42 10.65 -7.07
CA GLN A 92 9.52 9.50 -7.02
C GLN A 92 9.98 8.42 -8.00
N VAL A 93 9.96 7.17 -7.56
CA VAL A 93 10.15 6.02 -8.43
C VAL A 93 8.95 5.92 -9.37
N GLN A 94 9.19 6.05 -10.67
CA GLN A 94 8.15 5.88 -11.68
C GLN A 94 7.94 4.40 -11.97
N THR A 95 6.70 3.95 -11.89
CA THR A 95 6.30 2.60 -12.24
C THR A 95 5.36 2.60 -13.45
N GLN A 96 5.28 1.46 -14.12
CA GLN A 96 4.38 1.24 -15.25
C GLN A 96 3.39 0.14 -14.88
N ALA A 97 2.10 0.43 -14.99
CA ALA A 97 1.04 -0.53 -14.70
C ALA A 97 1.22 -1.84 -15.50
N GLY A 98 1.00 -2.98 -14.82
CA GLY A 98 1.25 -4.33 -15.34
C GLY A 98 2.72 -4.76 -15.34
N GLY A 99 3.63 -3.88 -14.92
CA GLY A 99 5.06 -4.14 -14.86
C GLY A 99 5.50 -4.82 -13.55
N VAL A 100 6.59 -5.58 -13.64
CA VAL A 100 7.35 -6.05 -12.48
C VAL A 100 8.77 -5.52 -12.60
N ALA A 101 9.23 -4.81 -11.58
CA ALA A 101 10.60 -4.31 -11.49
C ALA A 101 11.35 -5.05 -10.39
N HIS A 102 12.60 -5.41 -10.68
CA HIS A 102 13.54 -5.95 -9.70
C HIS A 102 14.62 -4.91 -9.45
N ILE A 103 14.64 -4.33 -8.26
CA ILE A 103 15.59 -3.28 -7.90
C ILE A 103 16.50 -3.73 -6.77
N ARG A 104 17.70 -3.16 -6.73
CA ARG A 104 18.67 -3.37 -5.66
C ARG A 104 18.97 -2.03 -5.01
N VAL A 105 18.84 -1.97 -3.68
CA VAL A 105 19.19 -0.82 -2.84
C VAL A 105 20.24 -1.30 -1.84
N GLY A 106 21.51 -1.06 -2.16
CA GLY A 106 22.66 -1.63 -1.45
C GLY A 106 22.63 -3.15 -1.36
N ALA A 107 22.40 -3.69 -0.17
CA ALA A 107 22.31 -5.15 0.08
C ALA A 107 20.90 -5.72 -0.11
N HIS A 108 19.89 -4.87 -0.23
CA HIS A 108 18.48 -5.29 -0.29
C HIS A 108 18.01 -5.44 -1.74
N PHE A 109 17.36 -6.56 -2.05
CA PHE A 109 16.69 -6.81 -3.31
C PHE A 109 15.19 -6.67 -3.09
N LEU A 110 14.51 -5.98 -4.00
CA LEU A 110 13.08 -5.74 -3.94
C LEU A 110 12.43 -6.08 -5.28
N ASP A 111 11.28 -6.72 -5.20
CA ASP A 111 10.34 -6.85 -6.31
C ASP A 111 9.23 -5.81 -6.14
N ILE A 112 8.96 -5.03 -7.19
CA ILE A 112 7.87 -4.05 -7.24
C ILE A 112 6.87 -4.53 -8.29
N TYR A 113 5.70 -4.94 -7.85
CA TYR A 113 4.58 -5.31 -8.70
C TYR A 113 3.69 -4.09 -8.88
N SER A 114 3.67 -3.55 -10.10
CA SER A 114 3.03 -2.27 -10.41
C SER A 114 1.64 -2.51 -10.97
N GLN A 115 0.63 -2.05 -10.25
CA GLN A 115 -0.76 -2.03 -10.68
C GLN A 115 -1.12 -0.63 -11.18
N GLN A 116 -2.28 -0.45 -11.81
CA GLN A 116 -2.77 0.84 -12.28
C GLN A 116 -2.97 1.83 -11.13
N HIS A 117 -3.35 1.34 -9.95
CA HIS A 117 -3.74 2.18 -8.81
C HIS A 117 -2.87 2.02 -7.56
N GLY A 118 -1.73 1.34 -7.68
CA GLY A 118 -0.82 1.14 -6.56
C GLY A 118 0.32 0.18 -6.87
N ASN A 119 1.20 -0.02 -5.90
CA ASN A 119 2.34 -0.93 -6.01
C ASN A 119 2.36 -1.90 -4.84
N ILE A 120 2.74 -3.14 -5.09
CA ILE A 120 3.07 -4.11 -4.04
C ILE A 120 4.59 -4.27 -4.02
N VAL A 121 5.19 -4.17 -2.83
CA VAL A 121 6.64 -4.30 -2.67
C VAL A 121 6.98 -5.53 -1.86
N TYR A 122 7.87 -6.36 -2.38
CA TYR A 122 8.29 -7.60 -1.73
C TYR A 122 9.81 -7.66 -1.63
N LEU A 123 10.33 -7.99 -0.44
CA LEU A 123 11.75 -8.22 -0.20
C LEU A 123 11.97 -9.74 -0.09
N PRO A 124 12.22 -10.46 -1.20
CA PRO A 124 12.19 -11.92 -1.23
C PRO A 124 13.18 -12.60 -0.30
N THR A 125 14.38 -12.02 -0.15
CA THR A 125 15.43 -12.58 0.74
C THR A 125 15.05 -12.45 2.21
N LEU A 126 14.32 -11.40 2.58
CA LEU A 126 13.92 -11.14 3.97
C LEU A 126 12.52 -11.65 4.29
N GLY A 127 11.70 -11.96 3.28
CA GLY A 127 10.33 -12.40 3.50
C GLY A 127 9.37 -11.29 3.91
N ILE A 128 9.71 -10.03 3.66
CA ILE A 128 8.89 -8.87 4.02
C ILE A 128 8.02 -8.47 2.83
N LEU A 129 6.72 -8.36 3.05
CA LEU A 129 5.74 -7.97 2.04
C LEU A 129 5.01 -6.69 2.49
N CYS A 130 5.17 -5.62 1.72
CA CYS A 130 4.40 -4.38 1.86
C CYS A 130 3.13 -4.49 1.00
N GLY A 131 1.99 -4.68 1.64
CA GLY A 131 0.71 -4.93 0.97
C GLY A 131 -0.07 -3.67 0.57
N GLY A 132 0.46 -2.50 0.93
CA GLY A 132 -0.15 -1.21 0.64
C GLY A 132 -1.57 -1.08 1.19
N GLY A 133 -2.50 -0.70 0.32
CA GLY A 133 -3.90 -0.51 0.69
C GLY A 133 -4.69 -1.77 1.04
N PHE A 134 -4.08 -2.97 0.98
CA PHE A 134 -4.72 -4.27 1.17
C PHE A 134 -4.26 -4.97 2.45
N GLY A 135 -5.06 -5.91 2.95
CA GLY A 135 -4.74 -6.75 4.09
C GLY A 135 -4.63 -5.98 5.42
N SER A 136 -5.22 -4.79 5.49
CA SER A 136 -5.38 -4.04 6.73
C SER A 136 -6.38 -4.76 7.64
N ASP A 137 -6.15 -4.77 8.93
CA ASP A 137 -7.10 -5.25 9.94
C ASP A 137 -8.18 -4.20 10.25
N VAL A 138 -7.91 -2.92 9.98
CA VAL A 138 -8.77 -1.79 10.38
C VAL A 138 -9.47 -1.09 9.21
N LEU A 139 -8.92 -1.16 8.00
CA LEU A 139 -9.47 -0.47 6.82
C LEU A 139 -9.93 -1.44 5.74
N VAL A 140 -10.99 -1.05 5.02
CA VAL A 140 -11.34 -1.70 3.74
C VAL A 140 -10.27 -1.41 2.67
N PRO A 141 -10.09 -2.31 1.68
CA PRO A 141 -9.18 -2.06 0.57
C PRO A 141 -9.63 -0.83 -0.21
N ARG A 142 -8.69 -0.10 -0.80
CA ARG A 142 -8.99 1.03 -1.68
C ARG A 142 -9.32 0.52 -3.08
N VAL A 143 -10.33 1.12 -3.70
CA VAL A 143 -10.65 0.92 -5.12
C VAL A 143 -10.06 2.07 -5.95
N GLY A 144 -9.54 1.73 -7.11
CA GLY A 144 -9.00 2.66 -8.09
C GLY A 144 -10.06 3.58 -8.70
N SER A 145 -9.62 4.69 -9.27
CA SER A 145 -10.52 5.58 -10.00
C SER A 145 -11.03 4.87 -11.26
N LEU A 146 -12.34 4.86 -11.48
CA LEU A 146 -12.99 4.13 -12.58
C LEU A 146 -12.78 2.61 -12.55
N SER A 147 -12.29 2.04 -11.44
CA SER A 147 -12.21 0.59 -11.27
C SER A 147 -13.59 0.03 -10.90
N ASP A 148 -13.93 -1.11 -11.48
CA ASP A 148 -15.09 -1.92 -11.09
C ASP A 148 -14.74 -2.91 -9.94
N GLY A 149 -13.50 -2.87 -9.43
CA GLY A 149 -12.98 -3.77 -8.41
C GLY A 149 -12.29 -5.04 -8.94
N SER A 150 -12.20 -5.26 -10.26
CA SER A 150 -11.57 -6.48 -10.81
C SER A 150 -10.06 -6.51 -10.58
N GLU A 151 -9.39 -5.36 -10.75
CA GLU A 151 -7.95 -5.22 -10.60
C GLU A 151 -7.49 -5.42 -9.14
N GLU A 152 -8.28 -4.88 -8.20
CA GLU A 152 -8.05 -5.06 -6.77
C GLU A 152 -8.15 -6.55 -6.37
N LEU A 153 -9.08 -7.30 -6.99
CA LEU A 153 -9.18 -8.75 -6.78
C LEU A 153 -7.97 -9.50 -7.36
N GLU A 154 -7.42 -9.05 -8.48
CA GLU A 154 -6.17 -9.62 -9.03
C GLU A 154 -4.97 -9.32 -8.13
N THR A 155 -4.90 -8.10 -7.58
CA THR A 155 -3.89 -7.69 -6.60
C THR A 155 -3.99 -8.54 -5.33
N LEU A 156 -5.19 -8.81 -4.82
CA LEU A 156 -5.41 -9.69 -3.67
C LEU A 156 -4.99 -11.14 -3.95
N ARG A 157 -5.17 -11.64 -5.18
CA ARG A 157 -4.66 -12.96 -5.58
C ARG A 157 -3.13 -12.99 -5.59
N LEU A 158 -2.49 -11.96 -6.13
CA LEU A 158 -1.03 -11.80 -6.10
C LEU A 158 -0.52 -11.79 -4.66
N LEU A 159 -1.11 -10.96 -3.79
CA LEU A 159 -0.74 -10.90 -2.37
C LEU A 159 -0.88 -12.26 -1.69
N ALA A 160 -2.00 -12.96 -1.90
CA ALA A 160 -2.20 -14.30 -1.37
C ALA A 160 -1.15 -15.29 -1.86
N GLN A 161 -0.70 -15.18 -3.12
CA GLN A 161 0.39 -16.01 -3.66
C GLN A 161 1.73 -15.69 -2.98
N LEU A 162 2.07 -14.42 -2.81
CA LEU A 162 3.30 -13.98 -2.15
C LEU A 162 3.35 -14.39 -0.68
N VAL A 163 2.23 -14.26 0.05
CA VAL A 163 2.10 -14.69 1.46
C VAL A 163 2.25 -16.20 1.62
N LYS A 164 1.79 -16.99 0.65
CA LYS A 164 1.99 -18.45 0.60
C LYS A 164 3.42 -18.85 0.25
N GLY A 165 4.25 -17.91 -0.18
CA GLY A 165 5.67 -18.14 -0.47
C GLY A 165 6.41 -18.71 0.74
N GLN A 166 7.40 -19.58 0.47
CA GLN A 166 8.12 -20.31 1.53
C GLN A 166 8.85 -19.37 2.50
N ASN A 167 9.32 -18.22 2.01
CA ASN A 167 10.13 -17.28 2.78
C ASN A 167 9.32 -16.20 3.49
N PHE A 168 7.98 -16.23 3.49
CA PHE A 168 7.20 -15.20 4.19
C PHE A 168 7.58 -15.10 5.68
N GLN A 169 7.94 -13.89 6.13
CA GLN A 169 8.30 -13.57 7.51
C GLN A 169 7.39 -12.49 8.10
N MET A 170 7.04 -11.46 7.31
CA MET A 170 6.30 -10.31 7.81
C MET A 170 5.45 -9.66 6.71
N TYR A 171 4.24 -9.30 7.09
CA TYR A 171 3.34 -8.46 6.32
C TYR A 171 3.25 -7.07 6.95
N ILE A 172 3.42 -6.05 6.11
CA ILE A 172 3.34 -4.63 6.48
C ILE A 172 2.22 -4.01 5.64
N PRO A 173 1.01 -3.79 6.20
CA PRO A 173 0.01 -2.97 5.52
C PRO A 173 0.47 -1.51 5.49
N HIS A 174 -0.12 -0.68 4.62
CA HIS A 174 0.12 0.76 4.70
C HIS A 174 -0.46 1.36 6.01
N ILE A 175 -1.63 0.86 6.42
CA ILE A 175 -2.30 1.25 7.67
C ILE A 175 -2.85 0.01 8.38
N GLY A 176 -2.65 -0.07 9.70
CA GLY A 176 -3.10 -1.18 10.55
C GLY A 176 -1.94 -2.00 11.09
N GLU A 177 -2.23 -3.08 11.81
CA GLU A 177 -1.20 -3.85 12.49
C GLU A 177 -0.31 -4.67 11.54
N LEU A 178 1.00 -4.69 11.83
CA LEU A 178 1.94 -5.65 11.25
C LEU A 178 1.55 -7.08 11.60
N SER A 179 1.89 -8.05 10.76
CA SER A 179 1.64 -9.46 11.09
C SER A 179 2.73 -10.40 10.58
N GLN A 180 3.22 -11.25 11.48
CA GLN A 180 4.10 -12.38 11.16
C GLN A 180 3.32 -13.69 11.00
N ASP A 181 2.04 -13.71 11.39
CA ASP A 181 1.18 -14.88 11.27
C ASP A 181 0.56 -14.92 9.86
N ARG A 182 1.06 -15.86 9.06
CA ARG A 182 0.54 -16.12 7.71
C ARG A 182 -0.97 -16.35 7.70
N VAL A 183 -1.53 -17.03 8.69
CA VAL A 183 -2.97 -17.34 8.75
C VAL A 183 -3.76 -16.06 8.99
N ALA A 184 -3.32 -15.22 9.92
CA ALA A 184 -3.94 -13.92 10.17
C ALA A 184 -3.93 -13.04 8.92
N VAL A 185 -2.80 -12.96 8.21
CA VAL A 185 -2.70 -12.19 6.94
C VAL A 185 -3.64 -12.72 5.89
N MET A 186 -3.66 -14.04 5.67
CA MET A 186 -4.57 -14.68 4.71
C MET A 186 -6.04 -14.41 5.05
N GLN A 187 -6.40 -14.37 6.33
CA GLN A 187 -7.74 -14.03 6.76
C GLN A 187 -8.09 -12.57 6.44
N ARG A 188 -7.18 -11.63 6.69
CA ARG A 188 -7.37 -10.20 6.34
C ARG A 188 -7.56 -10.02 4.83
N LEU A 189 -6.77 -10.71 4.01
CA LEU A 189 -6.92 -10.69 2.55
C LEU A 189 -8.25 -11.33 2.10
N ALA A 190 -8.70 -12.41 2.75
CA ALA A 190 -9.99 -13.02 2.45
C ALA A 190 -11.16 -12.08 2.80
N THR A 191 -11.06 -11.31 3.88
CA THR A 191 -12.02 -10.27 4.22
C THR A 191 -12.08 -9.18 3.15
N ASP A 192 -10.94 -8.75 2.61
CA ASP A 192 -10.89 -7.78 1.50
C ASP A 192 -11.57 -8.32 0.25
N VAL A 193 -11.31 -9.59 -0.11
CA VAL A 193 -11.97 -10.28 -1.23
C VAL A 193 -13.48 -10.33 -1.03
N ALA A 194 -13.95 -10.71 0.17
CA ALA A 194 -15.37 -10.78 0.47
C ALA A 194 -16.04 -9.40 0.35
N TYR A 195 -15.42 -8.37 0.92
CA TYR A 195 -15.89 -6.99 0.83
C TYR A 195 -16.04 -6.53 -0.62
N LEU A 196 -15.01 -6.71 -1.45
CA LEU A 196 -15.05 -6.29 -2.86
C LEU A 196 -16.11 -7.07 -3.65
N HIS A 197 -16.22 -8.39 -3.45
CA HIS A 197 -17.24 -9.18 -4.12
C HIS A 197 -18.66 -8.75 -3.74
N GLU A 198 -18.90 -8.50 -2.45
CA GLU A 198 -20.20 -8.05 -1.97
C GLU A 198 -20.55 -6.67 -2.54
N LEU A 199 -19.61 -5.74 -2.48
CA LEU A 199 -19.77 -4.39 -3.01
C LEU A 199 -20.09 -4.42 -4.51
N ARG A 200 -19.32 -5.16 -5.31
CA ARG A 200 -19.55 -5.31 -6.75
C ARG A 200 -20.91 -5.90 -7.06
N ARG A 201 -21.30 -6.96 -6.36
CA ARG A 201 -22.59 -7.66 -6.55
C ARG A 201 -23.78 -6.75 -6.23
N VAL A 202 -23.69 -5.97 -5.17
CA VAL A 202 -24.80 -5.08 -4.76
C VAL A 202 -24.88 -3.88 -5.70
N LEU A 203 -23.75 -3.23 -6.00
CA LEU A 203 -23.73 -2.02 -6.83
C LEU A 203 -24.11 -2.29 -8.29
N SER A 204 -23.66 -3.40 -8.87
CA SER A 204 -24.10 -3.81 -10.22
C SER A 204 -25.62 -3.96 -10.29
N GLY A 205 -26.21 -4.69 -9.35
CA GLY A 205 -27.66 -4.88 -9.30
C GLY A 205 -28.46 -3.59 -9.02
N LEU A 206 -27.87 -2.61 -8.34
CA LEU A 206 -28.49 -1.28 -8.14
C LEU A 206 -28.38 -0.40 -9.40
N ALA A 207 -27.23 -0.42 -10.07
CA ALA A 207 -27.01 0.30 -11.31
C ALA A 207 -27.91 -0.21 -12.44
N GLU A 208 -28.08 -1.53 -12.58
CA GLU A 208 -28.98 -2.15 -13.57
C GLU A 208 -30.45 -1.74 -13.37
N ARG A 209 -30.87 -1.52 -12.12
CA ARG A 209 -32.23 -1.11 -11.76
C ARG A 209 -32.46 0.40 -11.86
N GLY A 210 -31.40 1.20 -12.05
CA GLY A 210 -31.50 2.66 -12.07
C GLY A 210 -31.96 3.25 -10.75
N GLU A 211 -31.61 2.60 -9.63
CA GLU A 211 -31.98 3.06 -8.28
C GLU A 211 -31.33 4.42 -7.97
N SER A 212 -32.00 5.22 -7.14
CA SER A 212 -31.51 6.55 -6.75
C SER A 212 -30.29 6.46 -5.82
N GLU A 213 -29.51 7.54 -5.77
CA GLU A 213 -28.34 7.68 -4.90
C GLU A 213 -28.70 7.55 -3.40
N GLU A 214 -29.89 7.99 -2.98
CA GLU A 214 -30.36 7.83 -1.59
C GLU A 214 -30.56 6.35 -1.20
N VAL A 215 -31.05 5.51 -2.13
CA VAL A 215 -31.21 4.06 -1.92
C VAL A 215 -29.84 3.39 -1.90
N LEU A 216 -28.92 3.86 -2.74
CA LEU A 216 -27.53 3.42 -2.77
C LEU A 216 -26.86 3.63 -1.41
N GLU A 217 -26.92 4.84 -0.86
CA GLU A 217 -26.32 5.17 0.43
C GLU A 217 -26.88 4.32 1.57
N THR A 218 -28.20 4.11 1.60
CA THR A 218 -28.87 3.33 2.64
C THR A 218 -28.42 1.86 2.63
N ILE A 219 -28.38 1.24 1.45
CA ILE A 219 -27.95 -0.16 1.32
C ILE A 219 -26.45 -0.26 1.56
N ALA A 220 -25.67 0.68 1.04
CA ALA A 220 -24.23 0.65 1.13
C ALA A 220 -23.73 0.77 2.57
N ALA A 221 -24.39 1.57 3.42
CA ALA A 221 -24.08 1.65 4.84
C ALA A 221 -24.10 0.29 5.56
N THR A 222 -24.85 -0.70 5.04
CA THR A 222 -24.90 -2.07 5.60
C THR A 222 -23.76 -2.97 5.12
N LEU A 223 -23.01 -2.57 4.09
CA LEU A 223 -21.93 -3.35 3.46
C LEU A 223 -20.56 -3.11 4.10
N LEU A 224 -20.45 -2.17 5.04
CA LEU A 224 -19.21 -1.95 5.78
C LEU A 224 -19.00 -3.09 6.79
N PRO A 225 -17.87 -3.82 6.76
CA PRO A 225 -17.62 -4.90 7.70
C PRO A 225 -17.65 -4.40 9.16
N GLN A 226 -18.31 -5.14 10.04
CA GLN A 226 -18.53 -4.72 11.44
C GLN A 226 -17.25 -4.40 12.21
N HIS A 227 -16.14 -5.09 11.91
CA HIS A 227 -14.85 -4.89 12.55
C HIS A 227 -14.02 -3.74 11.93
N ARG A 228 -14.53 -3.05 10.90
CA ARG A 228 -13.88 -1.95 10.18
C ARG A 228 -14.77 -0.71 10.11
N GLN A 229 -15.39 -0.36 11.24
CA GLN A 229 -16.33 0.76 11.35
C GLN A 229 -15.67 2.08 11.79
N SER A 230 -14.34 2.17 11.74
CA SER A 230 -13.66 3.44 12.01
C SER A 230 -14.09 4.51 11.00
N ALA A 231 -14.04 5.79 11.41
CA ALA A 231 -14.40 6.91 10.53
C ALA A 231 -13.57 6.90 9.23
N LEU A 232 -12.29 6.56 9.32
CA LEU A 232 -11.39 6.44 8.16
C LEU A 232 -11.81 5.31 7.21
N SER A 233 -12.24 4.17 7.76
CA SER A 233 -12.74 3.05 6.96
C SER A 233 -14.09 3.38 6.30
N ALA A 234 -14.98 4.07 7.02
CA ALA A 234 -16.26 4.53 6.50
C ALA A 234 -16.12 5.54 5.35
N ASP A 235 -15.19 6.50 5.48
CA ASP A 235 -14.88 7.44 4.39
C ASP A 235 -14.32 6.71 3.15
N ARG A 236 -13.40 5.77 3.35
CA ARG A 236 -12.87 4.95 2.25
C ARG A 236 -13.96 4.10 1.61
N HIS A 237 -14.86 3.54 2.40
CA HIS A 237 -16.00 2.78 1.93
C HIS A 237 -16.93 3.62 1.04
N ALA A 238 -17.29 4.82 1.48
CA ALA A 238 -18.08 5.78 0.69
C ALA A 238 -17.43 6.10 -0.66
N ARG A 239 -16.10 6.30 -0.67
CA ARG A 239 -15.33 6.52 -1.91
C ARG A 239 -15.36 5.30 -2.85
N ASN A 240 -15.14 4.10 -2.31
CA ASN A 240 -15.18 2.86 -3.09
C ASN A 240 -16.56 2.65 -3.74
N MET A 241 -17.64 2.92 -2.99
CA MET A 241 -19.01 2.82 -3.53
C MET A 241 -19.20 3.71 -4.74
N LYS A 242 -18.82 4.99 -4.60
CA LYS A 242 -18.92 5.97 -5.67
C LYS A 242 -18.13 5.54 -6.89
N GLN A 243 -16.87 5.13 -6.72
CA GLN A 243 -16.01 4.70 -7.82
C GLN A 243 -16.58 3.52 -8.60
N ILE A 244 -17.05 2.47 -7.89
CA ILE A 244 -17.61 1.29 -8.55
C ILE A 244 -18.94 1.63 -9.23
N TYR A 245 -19.80 2.43 -8.59
CA TYR A 245 -21.07 2.85 -9.19
C TYR A 245 -20.84 3.69 -10.47
N ASP A 246 -19.92 4.66 -10.41
CA ASP A 246 -19.53 5.48 -11.56
C ASP A 246 -18.94 4.64 -12.68
N ALA A 247 -18.13 3.62 -12.37
CA ALA A 247 -17.57 2.69 -13.36
C ALA A 247 -18.66 1.91 -14.11
N TYR A 248 -19.72 1.45 -13.42
CA TYR A 248 -20.86 0.78 -14.06
C TYR A 248 -21.66 1.71 -14.99
N HIS A 249 -21.83 2.98 -14.61
CA HIS A 249 -22.49 3.98 -15.47
C HIS A 249 -21.64 4.35 -16.69
N ALA A 250 -20.34 4.51 -16.51
CA ALA A 250 -19.41 4.75 -17.62
C ALA A 250 -19.39 3.57 -18.61
N GLY A 251 -19.41 2.33 -18.10
CA GLY A 251 -19.46 1.12 -18.93
C GLY A 251 -20.77 0.94 -19.68
N SER A 252 -21.92 1.24 -19.06
CA SER A 252 -23.24 1.12 -19.69
C SER A 252 -23.53 2.20 -20.76
N ALA A 253 -22.92 3.39 -20.65
CA ALA A 253 -22.98 4.41 -21.68
C ALA A 253 -22.18 4.04 -22.94
N SER A 254 -21.04 3.34 -22.77
CA SER A 254 -20.20 2.86 -23.88
C SER A 254 -20.86 1.71 -24.67
N GLY A 255 -21.67 0.88 -24.02
CA GLY A 255 -22.38 -0.25 -24.63
C GLY A 255 -23.65 0.11 -25.42
N ARG A 256 -24.08 1.38 -25.45
CA ARG A 256 -25.26 1.85 -26.22
C ARG A 256 -24.93 2.44 -27.59
N ALA A 257 -23.66 2.41 -28.00
CA ALA A 257 -23.22 2.85 -29.32
C ALA A 257 -22.82 1.66 -30.21
N VAL A 258 -23.76 0.78 -30.54
CA VAL A 258 -23.70 -0.15 -31.69
C VAL A 258 -25.08 -0.26 -32.31
#